data_AF-A0A1V8RSA5-F1
#
_entry.id   AF-A0A1V8RSA5-F1
#
_cell.length_a   1.000
_cell.length_b   1.000
_cell.length_c   1.000
_cell.angle_alpha   90.00
_cell.angle_beta   90.00
_cell.angle_gamma   90.00
#
_symmetry.space_group_name_H-M   'P 1'
#
loop_
_entity.id
_entity.type
_entity.pdbx_description
1 polymer ?
#
loop_
_entity_poly.entity_id
_entity_poly.type
_entity_poly.pdbx_seq_one_letter_code
_entity_poly.pdbx_strand_id
1 'polypeptide(L)'
;MTSSEDDIRNAIGETRAKWGWFVALGVLLLIFGGIAFGNLFVATVVSVYFIGWLILLGGVIEIIHAFGVKSWGRFFYWLLSGVLYAIAGFFAFYNPLLASAVLTFLLAVTLIAAGLLRIWVGYQHRAEKGSGWIIAAGIVTLLVGLLIAFRWPANSLWILGLFLAIDLVFQGWTFIAFGLALKAKARA
;
A
#
# COMPACT_ATOMS: atom_id res chain seq x y z
N MET A 1 -23.03 -29.16 10.31
CA MET A 1 -21.97 -28.30 10.87
C MET A 1 -20.55 -28.86 10.67
N THR A 2 -20.38 -30.11 10.26
CA THR A 2 -19.07 -30.79 10.09
C THR A 2 -18.32 -30.44 8.80
N SER A 3 -19.01 -30.09 7.70
CA SER A 3 -18.35 -29.81 6.40
C SER A 3 -17.40 -28.59 6.45
N SER A 4 -17.78 -27.54 7.18
CA SER A 4 -16.97 -26.31 7.29
C SER A 4 -15.65 -26.53 8.03
N GLU A 5 -15.63 -27.38 9.06
CA GLU A 5 -14.39 -27.68 9.80
C GLU A 5 -13.40 -28.50 8.98
N ASP A 6 -13.92 -29.45 8.19
CA ASP A 6 -13.10 -30.28 7.30
C ASP A 6 -12.54 -29.45 6.13
N ASP A 7 -13.34 -28.53 5.57
CA ASP A 7 -12.91 -27.60 4.52
C ASP A 7 -11.76 -26.68 5.01
N ILE A 8 -11.88 -26.16 6.24
CA ILE A 8 -10.83 -25.31 6.84
C ILE A 8 -9.56 -26.12 7.09
N ARG A 9 -9.67 -27.36 7.61
CA ARG A 9 -8.51 -28.23 7.86
C ARG A 9 -7.80 -28.60 6.57
N ASN A 10 -8.54 -28.92 5.51
CA ASN A 10 -8.00 -29.22 4.20
C ASN A 10 -7.30 -28.00 3.58
N ALA A 11 -7.92 -26.81 3.63
CA ALA A 11 -7.32 -25.57 3.14
C ALA A 11 -6.02 -25.21 3.88
N ILE A 12 -5.96 -25.43 5.20
CA ILE A 12 -4.74 -25.25 6.01
C ILE A 12 -3.66 -26.25 5.59
N GLY A 13 -4.03 -27.52 5.35
CA GLY A 13 -3.12 -28.56 4.87
C GLY A 13 -2.51 -28.23 3.51
N GLU A 14 -3.32 -27.79 2.54
CA GLU A 14 -2.85 -27.36 1.22
C GLU A 14 -1.92 -26.15 1.28
N THR A 15 -2.23 -25.18 2.16
CA THR A 15 -1.40 -23.99 2.35
C THR A 15 -0.03 -24.35 2.94
N ARG A 16 0.01 -25.30 3.87
CA ARG A 16 1.26 -25.84 4.44
C ARG A 16 2.09 -26.59 3.40
N ALA A 17 1.47 -27.34 2.49
CA ALA A 17 2.16 -28.02 1.41
C ALA A 17 2.85 -27.04 0.45
N LYS A 18 2.28 -25.83 0.29
CA LYS A 18 2.81 -24.76 -0.57
C LYS A 18 3.84 -23.85 0.12
N TRP A 19 4.39 -24.21 1.29
CA TRP A 19 5.37 -23.40 2.02
C TRP A 19 6.56 -22.94 1.16
N GLY A 20 7.06 -23.82 0.27
CA GLY A 20 8.20 -23.52 -0.61
C GLY A 20 7.88 -22.42 -1.62
N TRP A 21 6.62 -22.30 -2.04
CA TRP A 21 6.18 -21.23 -2.94
C TRP A 21 6.20 -19.86 -2.25
N PHE A 22 5.77 -19.79 -0.99
CA PHE A 22 5.85 -18.55 -0.21
C PHE A 22 7.29 -18.10 0.01
N VAL A 23 8.20 -19.03 0.30
CA VAL A 23 9.64 -18.71 0.41
C VAL A 23 10.21 -18.25 -0.92
N ALA A 24 9.89 -18.92 -2.03
CA ALA A 24 10.34 -18.53 -3.37
C ALA A 24 9.85 -17.13 -3.76
N LEU A 25 8.57 -16.84 -3.52
CA LEU A 25 8.00 -15.50 -3.70
C LEU A 25 8.73 -14.46 -2.85
N GLY A 26 9.00 -14.78 -1.58
CA GLY A 26 9.71 -13.86 -0.70
C GLY A 26 11.14 -13.56 -1.15
N VAL A 27 11.89 -14.58 -1.62
CA VAL A 27 13.23 -14.40 -2.21
C VAL A 27 13.16 -13.55 -3.48
N LEU A 28 12.17 -13.80 -4.34
CA LEU A 28 11.97 -13.01 -5.55
C LEU A 28 11.70 -11.53 -5.23
N LEU A 29 10.85 -11.27 -4.22
CA LEU A 29 10.57 -9.90 -3.76
C LEU A 29 11.81 -9.22 -3.17
N LEU A 30 12.67 -9.94 -2.44
CA LEU A 30 13.95 -9.39 -1.97
C LEU A 30 14.87 -9.00 -3.13
N ILE A 31 14.92 -9.81 -4.21
CA ILE A 31 15.69 -9.48 -5.41
C ILE A 31 15.13 -8.21 -6.06
N PHE A 32 13.80 -8.13 -6.24
CA PHE A 32 13.16 -6.92 -6.77
C PHE A 32 13.38 -5.70 -5.88
N GLY A 33 13.33 -5.85 -4.55
CA GLY A 33 13.67 -4.80 -3.60
C GLY A 33 15.12 -4.33 -3.77
N GLY A 34 16.06 -5.27 -3.90
CA GLY A 34 17.47 -4.95 -4.16
C GLY A 34 17.69 -4.21 -5.48
N ILE A 35 17.02 -4.64 -6.56
CA ILE A 35 17.04 -3.95 -7.86
C ILE A 35 16.44 -2.54 -7.73
N ALA A 36 15.31 -2.40 -7.01
CA ALA A 36 14.66 -1.12 -6.77
C ALA A 36 15.58 -0.15 -6.00
N PHE A 37 16.33 -0.62 -5.01
CA PHE A 37 17.37 0.17 -4.33
C PHE A 37 18.50 0.60 -5.27
N GLY A 38 18.89 -0.26 -6.22
CA GLY A 38 19.90 0.05 -7.22
C GLY A 38 19.47 1.15 -8.21
N ASN A 39 18.17 1.28 -8.48
CA ASN A 39 17.64 2.33 -9.34
C ASN A 39 16.27 2.84 -8.86
N LEU A 40 16.30 3.82 -7.96
CA LEU A 40 15.11 4.44 -7.37
C LEU A 40 14.24 5.17 -8.41
N PHE A 41 14.82 5.63 -9.52
CA PHE A 41 14.06 6.27 -10.59
C PHE A 41 13.13 5.26 -11.28
N VAL A 42 13.67 4.10 -11.67
CA VAL A 42 12.86 3.01 -12.26
C VAL A 42 11.83 2.52 -11.25
N ALA A 43 12.21 2.37 -9.98
CA ALA A 43 11.28 1.98 -8.92
C ALA A 43 10.09 2.97 -8.84
N THR A 44 10.35 4.28 -8.86
CA THR A 44 9.26 5.28 -8.86
C THR A 44 8.37 5.17 -10.09
N VAL A 45 8.94 5.02 -11.28
CA VAL A 45 8.14 4.88 -12.51
C VAL A 45 7.24 3.65 -12.43
N VAL A 46 7.77 2.53 -11.95
CA VAL A 46 6.99 1.30 -11.72
C VAL A 46 5.87 1.54 -10.71
N SER A 47 6.15 2.20 -9.58
CA SER A 47 5.12 2.56 -8.59
C SER A 47 4.02 3.42 -9.19
N VAL A 48 4.39 4.45 -9.94
CA VAL A 48 3.44 5.39 -10.55
C VAL A 48 2.55 4.68 -11.56
N TYR A 49 3.11 3.80 -12.40
CA TYR A 49 2.31 3.02 -13.35
C TYR A 49 1.43 2.00 -12.65
N PHE A 50 1.91 1.35 -11.60
CA PHE A 50 1.09 0.44 -10.80
C PHE A 50 -0.11 1.17 -10.19
N ILE A 51 0.13 2.31 -9.55
CA ILE A 51 -0.94 3.16 -8.97
C ILE A 51 -1.86 3.69 -10.08
N GLY A 52 -1.32 4.14 -11.21
CA GLY A 52 -2.09 4.61 -12.36
C GLY A 52 -3.04 3.55 -12.91
N TRP A 53 -2.59 2.29 -13.00
CA TRP A 53 -3.44 1.16 -13.37
C TRP A 53 -4.57 0.92 -12.38
N LEU A 54 -4.29 0.96 -11.07
CA LEU A 54 -5.32 0.80 -10.04
C LEU A 54 -6.38 1.91 -10.11
N ILE A 55 -5.94 3.16 -10.33
CA ILE A 55 -6.84 4.32 -10.48
C ILE A 55 -7.71 4.16 -11.74
N LEU A 56 -7.14 3.73 -12.87
CA LEU A 56 -7.89 3.47 -14.10
C LEU A 56 -8.95 2.38 -13.90
N LEU A 57 -8.56 1.25 -13.32
CA LEU A 57 -9.48 0.14 -13.04
C LEU A 57 -10.59 0.57 -12.08
N GLY A 58 -10.26 1.34 -11.05
CA GLY A 58 -11.25 1.96 -10.16
C GLY A 58 -12.25 2.83 -10.92
N GLY A 59 -11.76 3.71 -11.81
CA GLY A 59 -12.61 4.55 -12.65
C GLY A 59 -13.55 3.74 -13.55
N VAL A 60 -13.05 2.69 -14.19
CA VAL A 60 -13.87 1.78 -15.02
C VAL A 60 -14.96 1.10 -14.18
N ILE A 61 -14.60 0.60 -12.99
CA ILE A 61 -15.55 -0.04 -12.08
C ILE A 61 -16.63 0.95 -11.62
N GLU A 62 -16.26 2.18 -11.29
CA GLU A 62 -17.21 3.23 -10.88
C GLU A 62 -18.16 3.62 -12.02
N ILE A 63 -17.65 3.74 -13.25
CA ILE A 63 -18.46 4.01 -14.44
C ILE A 63 -19.47 2.87 -14.65
N ILE A 64 -19.04 1.61 -14.58
CA ILE A 64 -19.93 0.45 -14.73
C ILE A 64 -21.00 0.46 -13.62
N HIS A 65 -20.61 0.73 -12.37
CA HIS A 65 -21.55 0.82 -11.25
C HIS A 65 -22.55 1.96 -11.40
N ALA A 66 -22.14 3.11 -11.97
CA ALA A 66 -23.03 4.24 -12.19
C ALA A 66 -24.28 3.82 -12.98
N PHE A 67 -24.11 3.04 -14.06
CA PHE A 67 -25.22 2.53 -14.88
C PHE A 67 -26.16 1.55 -14.15
N GLY A 68 -25.75 0.98 -13.02
CA GLY A 68 -26.59 0.12 -12.18
C GLY A 68 -27.47 0.86 -11.17
N VAL A 69 -27.26 2.17 -10.95
CA VAL A 69 -27.95 2.92 -9.89
C VAL A 69 -29.21 3.61 -10.43
N LYS A 70 -30.40 3.18 -9.96
CA LYS A 70 -31.72 3.71 -10.36
C LYS A 70 -32.03 5.16 -9.92
N SER A 71 -31.10 5.83 -9.24
CA SER A 71 -31.29 7.18 -8.66
C SER A 71 -30.42 8.18 -9.41
N TRP A 72 -31.06 9.12 -10.12
CA TRP A 72 -30.42 10.15 -10.95
C TRP A 72 -29.33 10.96 -10.24
N GLY A 73 -29.53 11.31 -8.96
CA GLY A 73 -28.51 12.01 -8.17
C GLY A 73 -27.25 11.18 -7.96
N ARG A 74 -27.41 9.93 -7.52
CA ARG A 74 -26.26 9.02 -7.32
C ARG A 74 -25.59 8.64 -8.63
N PHE A 75 -26.35 8.44 -9.70
CA PHE A 75 -25.82 8.18 -11.04
C PHE A 75 -24.77 9.23 -11.45
N PHE A 76 -25.09 10.52 -11.32
CA PHE A 76 -24.19 11.60 -11.73
C PHE A 76 -22.91 11.66 -10.87
N TYR A 77 -23.02 11.43 -9.56
CA TYR A 77 -21.85 11.37 -8.67
C TYR A 77 -20.91 10.21 -9.03
N TRP A 78 -21.44 9.00 -9.24
CA TRP A 78 -20.63 7.83 -9.61
C TRP A 78 -20.00 7.98 -11.00
N LEU A 79 -20.74 8.53 -11.97
CA LEU A 79 -20.21 8.77 -13.31
C LEU A 79 -19.10 9.83 -13.30
N LEU A 80 -19.32 10.96 -12.62
CA LEU A 80 -18.32 12.03 -12.53
C LEU A 80 -17.06 11.55 -11.79
N SER A 81 -17.23 10.83 -10.68
CA SER A 81 -16.11 10.23 -9.95
C SER A 81 -15.33 9.26 -10.86
N GLY A 82 -16.01 8.33 -11.52
CA GLY A 82 -15.35 7.35 -12.38
C GLY A 82 -14.60 8.00 -13.55
N VAL A 83 -15.16 9.06 -14.14
CA VAL A 83 -14.47 9.86 -15.18
C VAL A 83 -13.24 10.58 -14.62
N LEU A 84 -13.34 11.19 -13.43
CA LEU A 84 -12.20 11.83 -12.77
C LEU A 84 -11.08 10.82 -12.47
N TYR A 85 -11.43 9.62 -12.00
CA TYR A 85 -10.48 8.53 -11.81
C TYR A 85 -9.84 8.10 -13.13
N ALA A 86 -10.63 7.91 -14.19
CA ALA A 86 -10.08 7.55 -15.51
C ALA A 86 -9.08 8.60 -16.04
N ILE A 87 -9.41 9.89 -15.89
CA ILE A 87 -8.53 11.00 -16.29
C ILE A 87 -7.26 11.00 -15.44
N ALA A 88 -7.38 10.90 -14.11
CA ALA A 88 -6.23 10.88 -13.21
C ALA A 88 -5.28 9.70 -13.51
N GLY A 89 -5.85 8.52 -13.76
CA GLY A 89 -5.11 7.33 -14.18
C GLY A 89 -4.39 7.54 -15.51
N PHE A 90 -5.06 8.10 -16.52
CA PHE A 90 -4.43 8.44 -17.80
C PHE A 90 -3.27 9.43 -17.66
N PHE A 91 -3.44 10.48 -16.84
CA PHE A 91 -2.37 11.44 -16.54
C PHE A 91 -1.16 10.79 -15.86
N ALA A 92 -1.36 9.75 -15.05
CA ALA A 92 -0.27 8.99 -14.45
C ALA A 92 0.62 8.30 -15.50
N PHE A 93 0.05 7.88 -16.64
CA PHE A 93 0.83 7.33 -17.75
C PHE A 93 1.48 8.41 -18.61
N TYR A 94 0.74 9.49 -18.89
CA TYR A 94 1.22 10.56 -19.78
C TYR A 94 2.38 11.35 -19.19
N ASN A 95 2.33 11.68 -17.90
CA ASN A 95 3.39 12.41 -17.22
C ASN A 95 3.69 11.78 -15.85
N PRO A 96 4.53 10.73 -15.81
CA PRO A 96 4.84 10.03 -14.57
C PRO A 96 5.59 10.91 -13.56
N LEU A 97 6.32 11.94 -14.02
CA LEU A 97 6.98 12.90 -13.13
C LEU A 97 5.94 13.72 -12.36
N LEU A 98 4.96 14.30 -13.05
CA LEU A 98 3.90 15.06 -12.41
C LEU A 98 3.07 14.17 -11.48
N ALA A 99 2.73 12.95 -11.93
CA ALA A 99 2.01 12.00 -11.10
C ALA A 99 2.78 11.59 -9.86
N SER A 100 4.10 11.35 -9.97
CA SER A 100 4.96 11.10 -8.81
C SER A 100 4.94 12.26 -7.82
N ALA A 101 4.91 13.51 -8.30
CA ALA A 101 4.84 14.69 -7.45
C ALA A 101 3.50 14.75 -6.70
N VAL A 102 2.38 14.54 -7.39
CA VAL A 102 1.04 14.53 -6.77
C VAL A 102 0.93 13.39 -5.75
N LEU A 103 1.36 12.18 -6.10
CA LEU A 103 1.33 11.03 -5.20
C LEU A 103 2.22 11.24 -3.96
N THR A 104 3.40 11.85 -4.13
CA THR A 104 4.27 12.21 -3.00
C THR A 104 3.62 13.27 -2.11
N PHE A 105 2.93 14.24 -2.69
CA PHE A 105 2.21 15.26 -1.93
C PHE A 105 1.08 14.63 -1.10
N LEU A 106 0.28 13.74 -1.71
CA LEU A 106 -0.74 12.98 -1.00
C LEU A 106 -0.14 12.10 0.11
N LEU A 107 1.01 11.47 -0.14
CA LEU A 107 1.76 10.74 0.87
C LEU A 107 2.17 11.65 2.03
N ALA A 108 2.68 12.85 1.76
CA ALA A 108 3.07 13.81 2.79
C ALA A 108 1.87 14.22 3.66
N VAL A 109 0.75 14.57 3.02
CA VAL A 109 -0.48 14.98 3.70
C VAL A 109 -1.04 13.84 4.58
N THR A 110 -1.06 12.61 4.05
CA THR A 110 -1.54 11.44 4.79
C THR A 110 -0.63 11.10 5.97
N LEU A 111 0.70 11.20 5.83
CA LEU A 111 1.65 11.02 6.93
C LEU A 111 1.49 12.08 8.02
N ILE A 112 1.30 13.35 7.63
CA ILE A 112 1.03 14.44 8.56
C ILE A 112 -0.27 14.18 9.32
N ALA A 113 -1.36 13.87 8.61
CA ALA A 113 -2.65 13.57 9.22
C ALA A 113 -2.57 12.35 10.16
N ALA A 114 -1.93 11.27 9.73
CA ALA A 114 -1.72 10.07 10.54
C ALA A 114 -0.86 10.35 11.78
N GLY A 115 0.20 11.15 11.63
CA GLY A 115 1.05 11.58 12.75
C GLY A 115 0.26 12.37 13.78
N LEU A 116 -0.52 13.36 13.36
CA LEU A 116 -1.40 14.14 14.24
C LEU A 116 -2.45 13.26 14.95
N LEU A 117 -3.10 12.35 14.22
CA LEU A 117 -4.07 11.43 14.80
C LEU A 117 -3.44 10.49 15.83
N ARG A 118 -2.25 9.93 15.56
CA ARG A 118 -1.52 9.08 16.52
C ARG A 118 -1.13 9.85 17.77
N ILE A 119 -0.66 11.08 17.62
CA ILE A 119 -0.39 11.97 18.75
C ILE A 119 -1.68 12.17 19.54
N TRP A 120 -2.77 12.59 18.90
CA TRP A 120 -4.06 12.81 19.56
C TRP A 120 -4.54 11.58 20.34
N VAL A 121 -4.56 10.40 19.71
CA VAL A 121 -4.98 9.14 20.34
C VAL A 121 -4.08 8.78 21.51
N GLY A 122 -2.76 8.94 21.34
CA GLY A 122 -1.79 8.72 22.40
C GLY A 122 -2.02 9.65 23.59
N TYR A 123 -2.29 10.94 23.34
CA TYR A 123 -2.65 11.91 24.38
C TYR A 123 -3.94 11.54 25.11
N GLN A 124 -4.96 11.06 24.39
CA GLN A 124 -6.25 10.68 24.97
C GLN A 124 -6.14 9.43 25.87
N HIS A 125 -5.27 8.47 25.52
CA HIS A 125 -5.07 7.21 26.25
C HIS A 125 -3.81 7.25 27.14
N ARG A 126 -3.41 8.41 27.66
CA ARG A 126 -2.19 8.57 28.48
C ARG A 126 -2.14 7.71 29.75
N ALA A 127 -3.29 7.22 30.23
CA ALA A 127 -3.37 6.32 31.37
C ALA A 127 -2.98 4.86 31.03
N GLU A 128 -2.97 4.49 29.75
CA GLU A 128 -2.66 3.13 29.28
C GLU A 128 -1.14 2.91 29.15
N LYS A 129 -0.66 1.73 29.55
CA LYS A 129 0.74 1.32 29.37
C LYS A 129 1.05 1.21 27.88
N GLY A 130 1.89 2.11 27.36
CA GLY A 130 2.32 2.13 25.96
C GLY A 130 1.95 3.41 25.19
N SER A 131 1.13 4.30 25.77
CA SER A 131 0.76 5.58 25.14
C SER A 131 1.97 6.44 24.75
N GLY A 132 3.04 6.46 25.56
CA GLY A 132 4.27 7.18 25.24
C GLY A 132 4.92 6.73 23.92
N TRP A 133 4.87 5.44 23.60
CA TRP A 133 5.37 4.90 22.34
C TRP A 133 4.52 5.31 21.15
N ILE A 134 3.20 5.36 21.32
CA ILE A 134 2.26 5.81 20.28
C ILE A 134 2.50 7.29 19.95
N ILE A 135 2.69 8.13 20.97
CA ILE A 135 2.99 9.55 20.78
C ILE A 135 4.33 9.72 20.07
N ALA A 136 5.39 9.01 20.52
CA ALA A 136 6.70 9.08 19.87
C ALA A 136 6.63 8.65 18.40
N ALA A 137 5.93 7.55 18.09
CA ALA A 137 5.70 7.10 16.72
C ALA A 137 4.91 8.13 15.91
N GLY A 138 3.91 8.78 16.51
CA GLY A 138 3.14 9.86 15.90
C GLY A 138 4.01 11.08 15.55
N ILE A 139 4.88 11.51 16.46
CA ILE A 139 5.84 12.59 16.23
C ILE A 139 6.79 12.25 15.08
N VAL A 140 7.38 11.05 15.09
CA VAL A 140 8.26 10.62 14.00
C VAL A 140 7.51 10.62 12.67
N THR A 141 6.29 10.08 12.62
CA THR A 141 5.46 10.05 11.41
C THR A 141 5.16 11.47 10.90
N LEU A 142 4.81 12.38 11.81
CA LEU A 142 4.53 13.79 11.50
C LEU A 142 5.76 14.50 10.94
N LEU A 143 6.92 14.31 11.57
CA LEU A 143 8.19 14.89 11.11
C LEU A 143 8.58 14.37 9.73
N VAL A 144 8.44 13.07 9.48
CA VAL A 144 8.69 12.49 8.16
C VAL A 144 7.76 13.12 7.11
N GLY A 145 6.47 13.24 7.41
CA GLY A 145 5.50 13.89 6.50
C GLY A 145 5.85 15.35 6.22
N LEU A 146 6.24 16.13 7.23
CA LEU A 146 6.68 17.52 7.08
C LEU A 146 7.98 17.63 6.26
N LEU A 147 8.96 16.76 6.51
CA LEU A 147 10.22 16.73 5.76
C LEU A 147 9.99 16.46 4.27
N ILE A 148 9.06 15.56 3.96
CA ILE A 148 8.64 15.29 2.57
C ILE A 148 7.98 16.54 1.99
N ALA A 149 7.05 17.16 2.71
CA ALA A 149 6.34 18.36 2.24
C ALA A 149 7.28 19.54 1.94
N PHE A 150 8.29 19.78 2.79
CA PHE A 150 9.23 20.90 2.59
C PHE A 150 10.21 20.71 1.43
N ARG A 151 10.49 19.46 1.01
CA ARG A 151 11.38 19.16 -0.12
C ARG A 151 10.62 18.77 -1.40
N TRP A 152 9.30 18.91 -1.38
CA TRP A 152 8.46 18.71 -2.55
C TRP A 152 8.60 19.90 -3.53
N PRO A 153 8.62 19.68 -4.86
CA PRO A 153 8.54 18.42 -5.61
C PRO A 153 9.90 17.80 -5.98
N ALA A 154 11.02 18.44 -5.62
CA ALA A 154 12.36 18.05 -6.11
C ALA A 154 12.75 16.59 -5.77
N ASN A 155 12.28 16.06 -4.63
CA ASN A 155 12.63 14.71 -4.16
C ASN A 155 11.56 13.63 -4.43
N SER A 156 10.48 13.96 -5.14
CA SER A 156 9.36 13.03 -5.36
C SER A 156 9.78 11.73 -6.06
N LEU A 157 10.73 11.82 -6.98
CA LEU A 157 11.28 10.68 -7.70
C LEU A 157 12.10 9.72 -6.84
N TRP A 158 12.63 10.18 -5.71
CA TRP A 158 13.42 9.34 -4.81
C TRP A 158 12.55 8.76 -3.70
N ILE A 159 11.57 9.52 -3.22
CA ILE A 159 10.73 9.15 -2.07
C ILE A 159 9.81 7.97 -2.41
N LEU A 160 9.13 8.00 -3.56
CA LEU A 160 8.23 6.90 -3.95
C LEU A 160 9.00 5.61 -4.25
N GLY A 161 10.11 5.71 -4.99
CA GLY A 161 10.97 4.57 -5.30
C GLY A 161 11.58 3.96 -4.05
N LEU A 162 11.98 4.80 -3.07
CA LEU A 162 12.47 4.32 -1.78
C LEU A 162 11.38 3.61 -1.00
N PHE A 163 10.17 4.19 -0.98
CA PHE A 163 9.02 3.58 -0.31
C PHE A 163 8.71 2.21 -0.92
N LEU A 164 8.68 2.10 -2.26
CA LEU A 164 8.50 0.82 -2.95
C LEU A 164 9.62 -0.17 -2.63
N ALA A 165 10.88 0.26 -2.67
CA ALA A 165 12.01 -0.62 -2.40
C ALA A 165 11.98 -1.18 -0.97
N ILE A 166 11.68 -0.31 0.01
CA ILE A 166 11.47 -0.71 1.40
C ILE A 166 10.29 -1.68 1.51
N ASP A 167 9.15 -1.34 0.92
CA ASP A 167 7.94 -2.17 0.96
C ASP A 167 8.20 -3.58 0.42
N LEU A 168 8.84 -3.69 -0.76
CA LEU A 168 9.24 -4.98 -1.35
C LEU A 168 10.14 -5.80 -0.45
N VAL A 169 11.10 -5.16 0.25
CA VAL A 169 12.00 -5.85 1.17
C VAL A 169 11.25 -6.37 2.40
N PHE A 170 10.39 -5.54 3.00
CA PHE A 170 9.58 -5.94 4.15
C PHE A 170 8.60 -7.06 3.77
N GLN A 171 7.97 -6.98 2.60
CA GLN A 171 7.07 -8.00 2.10
C GLN A 171 7.82 -9.30 1.79
N GLY A 172 9.01 -9.21 1.18
CA GLY A 172 9.89 -10.36 0.95
C GLY A 172 10.25 -11.10 2.24
N TRP A 173 10.69 -10.36 3.26
CA TRP A 173 10.98 -10.94 4.57
C TRP A 173 9.75 -11.58 5.22
N THR A 174 8.60 -10.91 5.13
CA THR A 174 7.32 -11.41 5.66
C THR A 174 6.93 -12.74 5.01
N PHE A 175 7.03 -12.85 3.69
CA PHE A 175 6.72 -14.10 2.98
C PHE A 175 7.69 -15.24 3.28
N ILE A 176 8.99 -14.94 3.43
CA ILE A 176 9.98 -15.93 3.87
C ILE A 176 9.65 -16.41 5.28
N ALA A 177 9.43 -15.49 6.22
CA ALA A 177 9.09 -15.83 7.60
C ALA A 177 7.79 -16.65 7.67
N PHE A 178 6.77 -16.28 6.91
CA PHE A 178 5.50 -17.00 6.82
C PHE A 178 5.68 -18.41 6.23
N GLY A 179 6.42 -18.54 5.12
CA GLY A 179 6.72 -19.84 4.51
C GLY A 179 7.51 -20.76 5.45
N LEU A 180 8.49 -20.21 6.19
CA LEU A 180 9.24 -20.96 7.19
C LEU A 180 8.37 -21.37 8.39
N ALA A 181 7.46 -20.51 8.84
CA ALA A 181 6.50 -20.82 9.90
C ALA A 181 5.52 -21.94 9.48
N LEU A 182 5.06 -21.92 8.22
CA LEU A 182 4.25 -23.00 7.65
C LEU A 182 5.01 -24.32 7.61
N LYS A 183 6.28 -24.31 7.19
CA LYS A 183 7.15 -25.50 7.20
C LYS A 183 7.33 -26.06 8.62
N ALA A 184 7.57 -25.20 9.60
CA ALA A 184 7.74 -25.60 11.00
C ALA A 184 6.49 -26.28 11.55
N LYS A 185 5.30 -25.72 11.29
CA LYS A 185 4.02 -26.30 11.71
C LYS A 185 3.58 -27.52 10.88
N ALA A 186 4.12 -27.71 9.67
CA ALA A 186 3.88 -28.91 8.88
C ALA A 186 4.73 -30.11 9.34
N ARG A 187 5.81 -29.86 10.08
CA ARG A 187 6.71 -30.89 10.65
C ARG A 187 6.39 -31.27 12.10
N ALA A 188 5.53 -30.50 12.77
CA ALA A 188 5.05 -30.74 14.13
C ALA A 188 3.68 -31.43 14.08
#